data_AF-A0A382Y9X8-F1
#
_entry.id   AF-A0A382Y9X8-F1
#
_cell.length_a   1.000
_cell.length_b   1.000
_cell.length_c   1.000
_cell.angle_alpha   90.00
_cell.angle_beta   90.00
_cell.angle_gamma   90.00
#
_symmetry.space_group_name_H-M   'P 1'
#
loop_
_entity.id
_entity.type
_entity.pdbx_description
1 polymer ?
#
loop_
_entity_poly.entity_id
_entity_poly.type
_entity_poly.pdbx_seq_one_letter_code
_entity_poly.pdbx_strand_id
1 'polypeptide(L)'
;VIYQGDSLIDGASTAINTLDRSNIPYCFITNTSRMTKSNLISYLNQLGLRIEPSKIFTASQAAIDYCNMKKFKKILLVVPDSEM
;
A
#
# COMPACT_ATOMS: atom_id res chain seq x y z
N VAL A 1 0.52 -9.20 6.64
CA VAL A 1 -0.44 -8.18 7.12
C VAL A 1 0.22 -7.45 8.29
N ILE A 2 0.08 -6.13 8.42
CA ILE A 2 0.86 -5.33 9.39
C ILE A 2 0.01 -4.53 10.39
N TYR A 3 -1.28 -4.32 10.10
CA TYR A 3 -2.21 -3.62 10.98
C TYR A 3 -3.62 -4.21 10.84
N GLN A 4 -4.45 -4.00 11.86
CA GLN A 4 -5.88 -4.31 11.87
C GLN A 4 -6.62 -3.18 12.58
N GLY A 5 -7.63 -2.60 11.92
CA GLY A 5 -8.25 -1.37 12.40
C GLY A 5 -7.19 -0.29 12.58
N ASP A 6 -7.18 0.38 13.73
CA ASP A 6 -6.26 1.48 14.06
C ASP A 6 -5.06 1.05 14.90
N SER A 7 -4.59 -0.19 14.74
CA SER A 7 -3.47 -0.72 15.51
C SER A 7 -2.57 -1.62 14.66
N LEU A 8 -1.25 -1.53 14.91
CA LEU A 8 -0.31 -2.49 14.36
C LEU A 8 -0.58 -3.87 14.95
N ILE A 9 -0.38 -4.90 14.14
CA ILE A 9 -0.37 -6.27 14.63
C ILE A 9 0.88 -6.47 15.47
N ASP A 10 0.75 -7.14 16.61
CA ASP A 10 1.86 -7.45 17.48
C ASP A 10 3.00 -8.14 16.73
N GLY A 11 4.21 -7.62 16.88
CA GLY A 11 5.40 -8.10 16.19
C GLY A 11 5.57 -7.63 14.75
N ALA A 12 4.63 -6.89 14.15
CA ALA A 12 4.76 -6.39 12.77
C ALA A 12 6.02 -5.53 12.58
N SER A 13 6.23 -4.55 13.46
CA SER A 13 7.43 -3.69 13.44
C SER A 13 8.72 -4.50 13.65
N THR A 14 8.69 -5.48 14.56
CA THR A 14 9.83 -6.38 14.83
C THR A 14 10.19 -7.21 13.60
N ALA A 15 9.18 -7.78 12.93
CA ALA A 15 9.37 -8.57 11.73
C ALA A 15 9.98 -7.73 10.60
N ILE A 16 9.45 -6.52 10.36
CA ILE A 16 9.95 -5.60 9.34
C ILE A 16 11.40 -5.19 9.64
N ASN A 17 11.69 -4.81 10.89
CA ASN A 17 13.05 -4.48 11.30
C ASN A 17 14.03 -5.66 11.14
N THR A 18 13.55 -6.89 11.32
CA THR A 18 14.37 -8.09 11.11
C THR A 18 14.70 -8.29 9.64
N LEU A 19 13.74 -8.06 8.74
CA LEU A 19 13.96 -8.11 7.29
C LEU A 19 14.96 -7.03 6.86
N ASP A 20 14.80 -5.80 7.34
CA ASP A 20 15.71 -4.69 7.04
C ASP A 20 17.14 -4.98 7.51
N ARG A 21 17.31 -5.43 8.77
CA ARG A 21 18.64 -5.80 9.31
C ARG A 21 19.29 -6.96 8.58
N SER A 22 18.49 -7.86 8.01
CA SER A 22 18.96 -9.02 7.26
C SER A 22 19.16 -8.71 5.76
N ASN A 23 18.93 -7.48 5.32
CA ASN A 23 18.92 -7.08 3.90
C ASN A 23 18.02 -7.96 3.03
N ILE A 24 16.92 -8.46 3.59
CA ILE A 24 15.96 -9.25 2.83
C ILE A 24 15.03 -8.29 2.10
N PRO A 25 14.94 -8.32 0.76
CA PRO A 25 14.04 -7.45 0.03
C PRO A 25 12.58 -7.85 0.27
N TYR A 26 11.72 -6.87 0.48
CA TYR A 26 10.27 -7.07 0.63
C TYR A 26 9.49 -5.88 0.08
N CYS A 27 8.19 -6.11 -0.17
CA CYS A 27 7.25 -5.11 -0.63
C CYS A 27 5.95 -5.23 0.16
N PHE A 28 5.38 -4.09 0.55
CA PHE A 28 4.04 -4.00 1.10
C PHE A 28 3.04 -3.93 -0.05
N ILE A 29 2.16 -4.94 -0.13
CA ILE A 29 1.10 -5.02 -1.13
C ILE A 29 -0.23 -4.79 -0.42
N THR A 30 -1.08 -3.92 -1.00
CA THR A 30 -2.44 -3.67 -0.49
C THR A 30 -3.44 -3.52 -1.62
N ASN A 31 -4.67 -4.00 -1.38
CA ASN A 31 -5.78 -3.89 -2.32
C ASN A 31 -6.63 -2.61 -2.13
N THR A 32 -6.03 -1.55 -1.56
CA THR A 32 -6.74 -0.27 -1.40
C THR A 32 -6.89 0.43 -2.75
N SER A 33 -8.12 0.87 -3.03
CA SER A 33 -8.47 1.68 -4.21
C SER A 33 -8.89 3.11 -3.85
N ARG A 34 -9.12 3.39 -2.55
CA ARG A 34 -9.65 4.66 -2.03
C ARG A 34 -8.61 5.49 -1.28
N MET A 35 -7.45 4.92 -0.95
CA MET A 35 -6.38 5.62 -0.24
C MET A 35 -5.21 5.86 -1.18
N THR A 36 -4.74 7.11 -1.25
CA THR A 36 -3.50 7.42 -1.96
C THR A 36 -2.30 6.78 -1.25
N LYS A 37 -1.23 6.52 -1.99
CA LYS A 37 0.02 6.00 -1.42
C LYS A 37 0.53 6.90 -0.28
N SER A 38 0.50 8.23 -0.46
CA SER A 38 0.92 9.18 0.57
C SER A 38 0.05 9.11 1.82
N ASN A 39 -1.27 8.99 1.68
CA ASN A 39 -2.17 8.87 2.84
C ASN A 39 -1.93 7.58 3.61
N LEU A 40 -1.67 6.46 2.91
CA LEU A 40 -1.33 5.20 3.53
C LEU A 40 -0.02 5.30 4.33
N ILE A 41 1.00 5.94 3.77
CA ILE A 41 2.29 6.15 4.46
C ILE A 41 2.09 7.00 5.71
N SER A 42 1.36 8.12 5.61
CA SER A 42 1.05 8.97 6.76
C SER A 42 0.30 8.20 7.84
N TYR A 43 -0.67 7.36 7.46
CA TYR A 43 -1.41 6.51 8.40
C TYR A 43 -0.51 5.48 9.10
N LEU A 44 0.31 4.74 8.34
CA LEU A 44 1.24 3.76 8.92
C LEU A 44 2.29 4.45 9.83
N ASN A 45 2.75 5.65 9.46
CA ASN A 45 3.61 6.46 10.30
C ASN A 45 2.93 6.83 11.63
N GLN A 46 1.65 7.19 11.62
CA GLN A 46 0.87 7.45 12.84
C GLN A 46 0.73 6.22 13.72
N LEU A 47 0.64 5.03 13.12
CA LEU A 47 0.67 3.74 13.84
C LEU A 47 2.06 3.36 14.37
N GLY A 48 3.09 4.16 14.13
CA GLY A 48 4.46 3.92 14.60
C GLY A 48 5.32 3.11 13.63
N LEU A 49 4.88 2.90 12.39
CA LEU A 49 5.59 2.13 11.37
C LEU A 49 6.03 3.02 10.20
N ARG A 50 7.33 3.30 10.12
CA ARG A 50 7.92 4.09 9.03
C ARG A 50 8.26 3.23 7.83
N ILE A 51 7.73 3.60 6.67
CA ILE A 51 7.90 2.84 5.42
C ILE A 51 8.30 3.77 4.28
N GLU A 52 9.32 3.36 3.54
CA GLU A 52 9.72 4.01 2.29
C GLU A 52 8.60 3.89 1.22
N PRO A 53 8.21 5.00 0.54
CA PRO A 53 7.16 4.97 -0.47
C PRO A 53 7.39 3.99 -1.62
N SER A 54 8.66 3.71 -1.92
CA SER A 54 9.09 2.75 -2.95
C SER A 54 8.78 1.30 -2.59
N LYS A 55 8.66 0.97 -1.30
CA LYS A 55 8.32 -0.38 -0.83
C LYS A 55 6.82 -0.68 -0.90
N ILE A 56 5.97 0.29 -1.27
CA ILE A 56 4.51 0.11 -1.33
C ILE A 56 4.03 -0.10 -2.76
N PHE A 57 3.27 -1.16 -2.97
CA PHE A 57 2.56 -1.46 -4.19
C PHE A 57 1.05 -1.57 -3.92
N THR A 58 0.24 -0.81 -4.66
CA THR A 58 -1.21 -0.74 -4.46
C THR A 58 -1.96 -1.31 -5.66
N ALA A 59 -3.21 -1.73 -5.46
CA ALA A 59 -4.08 -2.16 -6.56
C ALA A 59 -4.26 -1.07 -7.63
N SER A 60 -4.40 0.20 -7.24
CA SER A 60 -4.46 1.31 -8.19
C SER A 60 -3.18 1.43 -9.04
N GLN A 61 -2.00 1.20 -8.44
CA GLN A 61 -0.75 1.16 -9.18
C GLN A 61 -0.72 -0.02 -10.16
N ALA A 62 -1.12 -1.21 -9.71
CA ALA A 62 -1.21 -2.39 -10.57
C ALA A 62 -2.14 -2.17 -11.77
N ALA A 63 -3.27 -1.48 -11.57
CA ALA A 63 -4.20 -1.13 -12.63
C ALA A 63 -3.57 -0.15 -13.65
N ILE A 64 -2.84 0.86 -13.18
CA ILE A 64 -2.09 1.79 -14.04
C ILE A 64 -1.06 1.02 -14.87
N ASP A 65 -0.25 0.19 -14.22
CA ASP A 65 0.80 -0.60 -14.87
C ASP A 65 0.20 -1.53 -15.93
N TYR A 66 -0.92 -2.17 -15.61
CA TYR A 66 -1.66 -3.01 -16.55
C TYR A 66 -2.19 -2.22 -17.76
N CYS A 67 -2.83 -1.07 -17.52
CA CYS A 67 -3.33 -0.21 -18.60
C CYS A 67 -2.21 0.27 -19.53
N ASN A 68 -1.06 0.65 -18.96
CA ASN A 68 0.13 1.05 -19.70
C ASN A 68 0.69 -0.11 -20.53
N MET A 69 0.83 -1.30 -19.92
CA MET A 69 1.28 -2.52 -20.59
C MET A 69 0.37 -2.88 -21.76
N LYS A 70 -0.94 -2.75 -21.60
CA LYS A 70 -1.93 -3.00 -22.66
C LYS A 70 -2.10 -1.85 -23.66
N LYS A 71 -1.45 -0.70 -23.43
CA LYS A 71 -1.53 0.51 -24.25
C LYS A 71 -2.98 1.01 -24.42
N PHE A 72 -3.79 0.93 -23.38
CA PHE A 72 -5.14 1.48 -23.42
C PHE A 72 -5.08 3.01 -23.57
N LYS A 73 -5.85 3.54 -24.53
CA LYS A 73 -5.93 4.98 -24.81
C LYS A 73 -7.10 5.68 -24.12
N LYS A 74 -8.07 4.91 -23.64
CA LYS A 74 -9.28 5.38 -22.95
C LYS A 74 -9.46 4.52 -21.71
N ILE A 75 -9.54 5.16 -20.56
CA ILE A 75 -9.74 4.50 -19.26
C ILE A 75 -10.98 5.13 -18.66
N LEU A 76 -11.99 4.30 -18.36
CA LEU A 76 -13.16 4.73 -17.61
C LEU A 76 -12.93 4.36 -16.15
N LEU A 77 -12.89 5.37 -15.27
CA LEU A 77 -12.81 5.15 -13.83
C LEU A 77 -14.22 4.96 -13.29
N VAL A 78 -14.46 3.83 -12.63
CA VAL A 78 -15.72 3.56 -11.93
C VAL A 78 -15.47 3.80 -10.45
N VAL A 79 -16.06 4.88 -9.93
CA VAL A 79 -16.08 5.18 -8.50
C VAL A 79 -17.53 5.02 -8.07
N PRO A 80 -17.88 4.08 -7.17
CA PRO A 80 -19.23 4.01 -6.64
C PRO A 80 -19.62 5.34 -6.02
N ASP A 81 -20.86 5.79 -6.23
CA ASP A 81 -21.38 7.01 -5.60
C ASP A 81 -21.18 6.94 -4.08
N SER A 82 -20.93 8.10 -3.47
CA SER A 82 -20.47 8.27 -2.09
C SER A 82 -21.51 7.92 -1.01
N GLU A 83 -22.53 7.13 -1.31
CA GLU A 83 -23.46 6.60 -0.32
C GLU A 83 -22.92 5.29 0.26
N MET A 84 -22.14 5.42 1.34
CA MET A 84 -21.90 4.37 2.34
C MET A 84 -21.57 5.01 3.69
#